data_AF-A0A938QZL6-F1
#
_entry.id   AF-A0A938QZL6-F1
#
_cell.length_a   1.000
_cell.length_b   1.000
_cell.length_c   1.000
_cell.angle_alpha   90.00
_cell.angle_beta   90.00
_cell.angle_gamma   90.00
#
_symmetry.space_group_name_H-M   'P 1'
#
loop_
_entity.id
_entity.type
_entity.pdbx_description
1 polymer ?
#
loop_
_entity_poly.entity_id
_entity_poly.type
_entity_poly.pdbx_seq_one_letter_code
_entity_poly.pdbx_strand_id
1 'polypeptide(L)'
;MKKEFSYLKKGDQAYPLIDVEMTGPKGSLMVKALVDSGATFSIFRPEIADYLGVIVNSGQSLYFQGIKGKILGYLHQVPVRVNGERFTCYIAFSAELAVSFNILGRNNFFLPFLITFDEKLQKVIIEKNNGDEKS
;
A
#
# COMPACT_ATOMS: atom_id res chain seq x y z
N MET A 1 -5.41 15.56 10.01
CA MET A 1 -4.02 15.45 10.50
C MET A 1 -3.10 15.19 9.32
N LYS A 2 -1.96 15.89 9.25
CA LYS A 2 -0.99 15.87 8.13
C LYS A 2 0.30 15.15 8.54
N LYS A 3 0.86 14.32 7.66
CA LYS A 3 2.15 13.65 7.83
C LYS A 3 2.97 13.72 6.56
N GLU A 4 4.27 13.95 6.72
CA GLU A 4 5.23 13.98 5.63
C GLU A 4 6.18 12.79 5.71
N PHE A 5 6.50 12.24 4.54
CA PHE A 5 7.48 11.17 4.35
C PHE A 5 8.49 11.63 3.30
N SER A 6 9.77 11.68 3.63
CA SER A 6 10.82 11.90 2.64
C SER A 6 10.93 10.69 1.72
N TYR A 7 11.20 10.94 0.44
CA TYR A 7 11.45 9.87 -0.51
C TYR A 7 12.67 9.05 -0.06
N LEU A 8 12.60 7.75 -0.27
CA LEU A 8 13.74 6.87 -0.09
C LEU A 8 14.69 7.04 -1.28
N LYS A 9 15.95 7.37 -1.01
CA LYS A 9 16.99 7.44 -2.04
C LYS A 9 17.68 6.08 -2.18
N LYS A 10 17.82 5.58 -3.41
CA LYS A 10 18.58 4.37 -3.73
C LYS A 10 19.35 4.61 -5.04
N GLY A 11 20.65 4.85 -4.91
CA GLY A 11 21.46 5.38 -6.01
C GLY A 11 20.96 6.78 -6.40
N ASP A 12 20.84 7.01 -7.71
CA ASP A 12 20.36 8.28 -8.27
C ASP A 12 18.82 8.39 -8.33
N GLN A 13 18.11 7.35 -7.89
CA GLN A 13 16.65 7.32 -7.91
C GLN A 13 16.07 7.61 -6.52
N ALA A 14 14.94 8.32 -6.50
CA ALA A 14 14.18 8.63 -5.30
C ALA A 14 12.77 8.06 -5.43
N TYR A 15 12.26 7.45 -4.37
CA TYR A 15 11.01 6.71 -4.39
C TYR A 15 10.05 7.20 -3.30
N PRO A 16 8.77 7.48 -3.63
CA PRO A 16 7.74 7.90 -2.68
C PRO A 16 7.24 6.74 -1.81
N LEU A 17 8.04 6.31 -0.82
CA LEU A 17 7.62 5.30 0.16
C LEU A 17 7.08 5.92 1.45
N ILE A 18 6.07 5.28 2.01
CA ILE A 18 5.52 5.60 3.32
C ILE A 18 5.56 4.38 4.23
N ASP A 19 5.46 4.62 5.54
CA ASP A 19 5.27 3.56 6.53
C ASP A 19 3.78 3.24 6.68
N VAL A 20 3.45 1.96 6.51
CA VAL A 20 2.11 1.41 6.74
C VAL A 20 2.24 0.33 7.79
N GLU A 21 1.46 0.40 8.85
CA GLU A 21 1.35 -0.72 9.77
C GLU A 21 0.20 -1.60 9.31
N MET A 22 0.47 -2.88 9.15
CA MET A 22 -0.50 -3.90 8.77
C MET A 22 -0.72 -4.82 9.97
N THR A 23 -1.95 -5.26 10.20
CA THR A 23 -2.28 -6.18 11.29
C THR A 23 -2.95 -7.43 10.76
N GLY A 24 -2.51 -8.60 11.25
CA GLY A 24 -3.10 -9.90 10.94
C GLY A 24 -3.14 -10.82 12.17
N PRO A 25 -3.50 -12.10 12.00
CA PRO A 25 -3.66 -13.04 13.10
C PRO A 25 -2.44 -13.21 14.01
N LYS A 26 -1.21 -13.05 13.49
CA LYS A 26 0.04 -13.19 14.27
C LYS A 26 0.52 -11.88 14.92
N GLY A 27 -0.17 -10.76 14.69
CA GLY A 27 0.19 -9.45 15.22
C GLY A 27 0.31 -8.38 14.13
N SER A 28 1.10 -7.36 14.40
CA SER A 28 1.26 -6.20 13.51
C SER A 28 2.69 -6.09 12.99
N LEU A 29 2.82 -5.64 11.74
CA LEU A 29 4.10 -5.41 11.06
C LEU A 29 4.09 -4.03 10.41
N MET A 30 5.17 -3.26 10.63
CA MET A 30 5.39 -2.01 9.91
C MET A 30 6.15 -2.28 8.61
N VAL A 31 5.56 -1.86 7.49
CA VAL A 31 6.10 -2.10 6.15
C VAL A 31 6.25 -0.78 5.41
N LYS A 32 7.31 -0.68 4.60
CA LYS A 32 7.45 0.40 3.62
C LYS A 32 6.80 -0.02 2.31
N ALA A 33 5.99 0.86 1.76
CA ALA A 33 5.34 0.65 0.48
C ALA A 33 5.38 1.92 -0.37
N LEU A 34 5.58 1.72 -1.67
CA LEU A 34 5.57 2.76 -2.71
C LEU A 34 4.13 3.24 -2.92
N VAL A 35 3.91 4.54 -2.84
CA VAL A 35 2.62 5.14 -3.18
C VAL A 35 2.57 5.35 -4.69
N ASP A 36 1.65 4.67 -5.38
CA ASP A 36 1.58 4.64 -6.84
C ASP A 36 0.15 4.94 -7.32
N SER A 37 -0.06 6.16 -7.81
CA SER A 37 -1.36 6.56 -8.37
C SER A 37 -1.66 5.88 -9.72
N GLY A 38 -0.65 5.32 -10.39
CA GLY A 38 -0.81 4.51 -11.61
C GLY A 38 -1.31 3.10 -11.35
N ALA A 39 -1.24 2.61 -10.10
CA ALA A 39 -1.76 1.32 -9.71
C ALA A 39 -3.21 1.42 -9.22
N THR A 40 -4.10 0.57 -9.75
CA THR A 40 -5.46 0.45 -9.22
C THR A 40 -5.49 -0.27 -7.89
N PHE A 41 -4.78 -1.39 -7.73
CA PHE A 41 -4.79 -2.20 -6.51
C PHE A 41 -3.47 -2.10 -5.77
N SER A 42 -3.53 -2.19 -4.44
CA SER A 42 -2.35 -2.40 -3.62
C SER A 42 -1.87 -3.84 -3.74
N ILE A 43 -0.58 -4.04 -4.00
CA ILE A 43 0.03 -5.35 -4.23
C ILE A 43 1.29 -5.48 -3.38
N PHE A 44 1.32 -6.53 -2.56
CA PHE A 44 2.39 -6.81 -1.62
C PHE A 44 3.01 -8.18 -1.91
N ARG A 45 4.27 -8.34 -1.50
CA ARG A 45 4.95 -9.63 -1.58
C ARG A 45 4.38 -10.62 -0.54
N PRO A 46 4.35 -11.93 -0.82
CA PRO A 46 3.70 -12.92 0.04
C PRO A 46 4.36 -13.07 1.42
N GLU A 47 5.65 -12.73 1.56
CA GLU A 47 6.36 -12.85 2.84
C GLU A 47 5.71 -11.95 3.91
N ILE A 48 5.10 -10.83 3.51
CA ILE A 48 4.34 -9.96 4.41
C ILE A 48 3.13 -10.70 4.98
N ALA A 49 2.43 -11.49 4.16
CA ALA A 49 1.31 -12.30 4.62
C ALA A 49 1.77 -13.35 5.64
N ASP A 50 2.92 -13.99 5.40
CA ASP A 50 3.49 -15.00 6.31
C ASP A 50 3.80 -14.44 7.70
N TYR A 51 4.40 -13.23 7.75
CA TYR A 51 4.65 -12.50 9.00
C TYR A 51 3.35 -12.15 9.73
N LEU A 52 2.32 -11.75 8.99
CA LEU A 52 1.01 -11.41 9.55
C LEU A 52 0.18 -12.63 9.92
N GLY A 53 0.55 -13.83 9.46
CA GLY A 53 -0.22 -15.06 9.65
C GLY A 53 -1.44 -15.15 8.74
N VAL A 54 -1.44 -14.46 7.61
CA VAL A 54 -2.48 -14.50 6.58
C VAL A 54 -2.16 -15.63 5.59
N ILE A 55 -3.11 -16.53 5.38
CA ILE A 55 -2.97 -17.62 4.40
C ILE A 55 -3.20 -17.02 3.00
N VAL A 56 -2.13 -16.79 2.23
CA VAL A 56 -2.20 -16.11 0.92
C VAL A 56 -3.29 -16.70 0.02
N ASN A 57 -3.32 -18.02 -0.14
CA ASN A 57 -4.20 -18.69 -1.09
C ASN A 57 -5.68 -18.75 -0.66
N SER A 58 -6.02 -18.30 0.57
CA SER A 58 -7.42 -18.18 1.00
C SER A 58 -8.10 -16.91 0.50
N GLY A 59 -7.34 -15.99 -0.10
CA GLY A 59 -7.87 -14.75 -0.68
C GLY A 59 -8.49 -14.98 -2.05
N GLN A 60 -9.20 -13.96 -2.55
CA GLN A 60 -9.79 -14.02 -3.89
C GLN A 60 -8.68 -13.94 -4.95
N SER A 61 -8.51 -15.02 -5.71
CA SER A 61 -7.58 -15.07 -6.84
C SER A 61 -8.02 -14.10 -7.96
N LEU A 62 -7.14 -13.17 -8.33
CA LEU A 62 -7.35 -12.19 -9.39
C LEU A 62 -6.07 -12.03 -10.22
N TYR A 63 -6.25 -11.79 -11.53
CA TYR A 63 -5.15 -11.39 -12.40
C TYR A 63 -5.10 -9.85 -12.48
N PHE A 64 -3.95 -9.27 -12.14
CA PHE A 64 -3.69 -7.85 -12.25
C PHE A 64 -2.90 -7.58 -13.53
N GLN A 65 -3.42 -6.70 -14.39
CA GLN A 65 -2.76 -6.32 -15.64
C GLN A 65 -1.94 -5.04 -15.44
N GLY A 66 -0.67 -5.08 -15.85
CA GLY A 66 0.18 -3.90 -15.96
C GLY A 66 0.99 -3.90 -17.26
N ILE A 67 1.92 -2.96 -17.38
CA ILE A 67 2.80 -2.82 -18.56
C ILE A 67 3.67 -4.07 -18.76
N LYS A 68 4.10 -4.72 -17.67
CA LYS A 68 4.95 -5.92 -17.70
C LYS A 68 4.17 -7.23 -17.89
N GLY A 69 2.88 -7.16 -18.21
CA GLY A 69 2.01 -8.32 -18.39
C GLY A 69 1.00 -8.48 -17.25
N LYS A 70 0.44 -9.70 -17.16
CA LYS A 70 -0.49 -10.08 -16.10
C LYS A 70 0.27 -10.77 -14.98
N ILE A 71 -0.12 -10.47 -13.74
CA ILE A 71 0.35 -11.19 -12.57
C ILE A 71 -0.82 -11.79 -11.79
N LEU A 72 -0.65 -13.00 -11.27
CA LEU A 72 -1.61 -13.61 -10.35
C LEU A 72 -1.41 -13.08 -8.93
N GLY A 73 -2.47 -12.65 -8.27
CA GLY A 73 -2.44 -12.31 -6.85
C GLY A 73 -3.73 -12.70 -6.13
N TYR A 74 -3.65 -12.79 -4.82
CA TYR A 74 -4.76 -13.16 -3.95
C TYR A 74 -5.16 -11.96 -3.12
N LEU A 75 -6.38 -11.47 -3.32
CA LEU A 75 -6.90 -10.27 -2.68
C LEU A 75 -7.44 -10.59 -1.27
N HIS A 76 -6.99 -9.81 -0.30
CA HIS A 76 -7.41 -9.88 1.09
C HIS A 76 -7.86 -8.52 1.59
N GLN A 77 -8.71 -8.53 2.61
CA GLN A 77 -8.98 -7.36 3.44
C GLN A 77 -8.03 -7.38 4.62
N VAL A 78 -7.16 -6.37 4.72
CA VAL A 78 -6.14 -6.28 5.76
C VAL A 78 -6.34 -4.99 6.56
N PRO A 79 -6.52 -5.07 7.89
CA PRO A 79 -6.50 -3.89 8.75
C PRO A 79 -5.15 -3.18 8.67
N VAL A 80 -5.18 -1.89 8.40
CA VAL A 80 -3.99 -1.05 8.31
C VAL A 80 -4.12 0.17 9.20
N ARG A 81 -2.96 0.70 9.61
CA ARG A 81 -2.83 1.98 10.30
C ARG A 81 -1.78 2.85 9.59
N VAL A 82 -2.18 4.06 9.21
CA VAL A 82 -1.29 5.07 8.61
C VAL A 82 -1.56 6.40 9.28
N ASN A 83 -0.52 7.04 9.79
CA ASN A 83 -0.64 8.34 10.46
C ASN A 83 -1.80 8.36 11.49
N GLY A 84 -1.87 7.36 12.37
CA GLY A 84 -2.93 7.24 13.38
C GLY A 84 -4.31 6.80 12.86
N GLU A 85 -4.58 6.93 11.56
CA GLU A 85 -5.84 6.50 10.95
C GLU A 85 -5.87 4.99 10.76
N ARG A 86 -6.94 4.34 11.21
CA ARG A 86 -7.17 2.90 11.06
C ARG A 86 -8.29 2.64 10.06
N PHE A 87 -8.04 1.76 9.11
CA PHE A 87 -9.02 1.37 8.10
C PHE A 87 -8.66 0.00 7.52
N THR A 88 -9.58 -0.60 6.78
CA THR A 88 -9.33 -1.88 6.09
C THR A 88 -8.91 -1.59 4.65
N CYS A 89 -7.77 -2.14 4.24
CA CYS A 89 -7.23 -2.02 2.88
C CYS A 89 -7.43 -3.32 2.09
N TYR A 90 -7.71 -3.21 0.80
CA TYR A 90 -7.71 -4.33 -0.13
C TYR A 90 -6.28 -4.51 -0.62
N ILE A 91 -5.66 -5.64 -0.26
CA ILE A 91 -4.26 -5.92 -0.57
C ILE A 91 -4.17 -7.26 -1.26
N ALA A 92 -3.59 -7.27 -2.46
CA ALA A 92 -3.27 -8.49 -3.15
C ALA A 92 -1.86 -8.97 -2.75
N PHE A 93 -1.73 -10.23 -2.37
CA PHE A 93 -0.42 -10.86 -2.21
C PHE A 93 -0.05 -11.63 -3.48
N SER A 94 1.12 -11.34 -4.05
CA SER A 94 1.57 -11.95 -5.30
C SER A 94 3.06 -12.27 -5.27
N ALA A 95 3.41 -13.53 -5.53
CA ALA A 95 4.79 -13.97 -5.71
C ALA A 95 5.39 -13.46 -7.04
N GLU A 96 4.55 -13.03 -7.98
CA GLU A 96 4.92 -12.52 -9.30
C GLU A 96 5.22 -11.01 -9.28
N LEU A 97 5.17 -10.36 -8.11
CA LEU A 97 5.52 -8.96 -7.95
C LEU A 97 7.02 -8.73 -8.19
N ALA A 98 7.38 -8.42 -9.43
CA ALA A 98 8.76 -8.26 -9.89
C ALA A 98 9.43 -6.94 -9.44
N VAL A 99 8.69 -5.97 -8.89
CA VAL A 99 9.24 -4.68 -8.43
C VAL A 99 9.86 -4.78 -7.04
N SER A 100 10.87 -3.96 -6.74
CA SER A 100 11.59 -4.02 -5.47
C SER A 100 10.79 -3.56 -4.24
N PHE A 101 9.61 -2.98 -4.42
CA PHE A 101 8.80 -2.42 -3.34
C PHE A 101 7.37 -2.96 -3.39
N ASN A 102 6.73 -3.08 -2.22
CA ASN A 102 5.28 -3.23 -2.15
C ASN A 102 4.62 -1.96 -2.70
N ILE A 103 3.44 -2.10 -3.28
CA ILE A 103 2.72 -1.01 -3.94
C ILE A 103 1.42 -0.72 -3.19
N LEU A 104 1.16 0.56 -2.93
CA LEU A 104 -0.13 1.08 -2.54
C LEU A 104 -0.81 1.69 -3.76
N GLY A 105 -1.92 1.08 -4.17
CA GLY A 105 -2.75 1.54 -5.29
C GLY A 105 -3.99 2.30 -4.83
N ARG A 106 -4.74 2.84 -5.78
CA ARG A 106 -5.86 3.75 -5.51
C ARG A 106 -7.08 3.11 -4.86
N ASN A 107 -7.36 1.84 -5.17
CA ASN A 107 -8.50 1.13 -4.64
C ASN A 107 -8.37 1.02 -3.12
N ASN A 108 -9.27 1.71 -2.44
CA ASN A 108 -9.46 1.90 -1.00
C ASN A 108 -8.30 2.45 -0.15
N PHE A 109 -7.03 2.29 -0.52
CA PHE A 109 -5.94 2.90 0.25
C PHE A 109 -5.97 4.44 0.17
N PHE A 110 -6.26 5.00 -1.00
CA PHE A 110 -6.19 6.45 -1.23
C PHE A 110 -7.42 7.16 -0.67
N LEU A 111 -8.56 6.48 -0.51
CA LEU A 111 -9.84 7.10 -0.14
C LEU A 111 -9.80 7.93 1.16
N PRO A 112 -9.17 7.45 2.26
CA PRO A 112 -9.14 8.20 3.51
C PRO A 112 -8.24 9.44 3.47
N PHE A 113 -7.49 9.67 2.39
CA PHE A 113 -6.42 10.65 2.38
C PHE A 113 -6.41 11.56 1.14
N LEU A 114 -6.04 12.81 1.34
CA LEU A 114 -5.41 13.63 0.32
C LEU A 114 -3.92 13.27 0.30
N ILE A 115 -3.43 12.80 -0.84
CA ILE A 115 -2.05 12.38 -1.04
C ILE A 115 -1.40 13.34 -2.03
N THR A 116 -0.29 13.97 -1.63
CA THR A 116 0.46 14.90 -2.46
C THR A 116 1.90 14.43 -2.62
N PHE A 117 2.38 14.48 -3.86
CA PHE A 117 3.78 14.23 -4.22
C PHE A 117 4.43 15.59 -4.48
N ASP A 118 5.34 16.00 -3.60
CA ASP A 118 6.17 17.19 -3.79
C ASP A 118 7.52 16.73 -4.33
N GLU A 119 7.64 16.67 -5.65
CA GLU A 119 8.87 16.23 -6.34
C GLU A 119 10.04 17.19 -6.11
N LYS A 120 9.77 18.49 -5.95
CA LYS A 120 10.82 19.48 -5.69
C LYS A 120 11.47 19.25 -4.34
N LEU A 121 10.68 18.93 -3.32
CA LEU A 121 11.17 18.61 -1.98
C LEU A 121 11.41 17.10 -1.77
N GLN A 122 11.09 16.27 -2.75
CA GLN A 122 11.11 14.80 -2.70
C GLN A 122 10.38 14.27 -1.46
N LYS A 123 9.09 14.60 -1.33
CA LYS A 123 8.24 14.21 -0.19
C LYS A 123 6.88 13.70 -0.64
N VAL A 124 6.37 12.70 0.08
CA VAL A 124 4.94 12.34 0.08
C VAL A 124 4.29 12.98 1.29
N ILE A 125 3.16 13.63 1.08
CA ILE A 125 2.35 14.22 2.12
C ILE A 125 1.02 13.47 2.15
N ILE A 126 0.63 13.00 3.34
CA ILE A 126 -0.64 12.32 3.58
C ILE A 126 -1.44 13.13 4.58
N GLU A 127 -2.63 13.55 4.18
CA GLU A 127 -3.56 14.31 5.00
C GLU A 127 -4.88 13.56 5.05
N LYS A 128 -5.44 13.33 6.25
CA LYS A 128 -6.78 12.73 6.35
C LYS A 128 -7.78 13.59 5.57
N ASN A 129 -8.57 12.96 4.71
CA ASN A 129 -9.75 13.59 4.12
C ASN A 129 -10.77 13.80 5.24
N ASN A 130 -11.07 15.07 5.53
CA ASN A 130 -12.23 15.43 6.34
C ASN A 130 -13.47 15.37 5.43
N GLY A 131 -13.80 14.19 4.91
CA GLY A 131 -15.05 14.01 4.21
C GLY A 131 -16.19 14.36 5.17
N ASP A 132 -17.02 15.33 4.81
CA ASP A 132 -18.29 15.54 5.50
C ASP A 132 -19.02 14.20 5.58
N GLU A 133 -19.48 13.83 6.77
CA GLU A 133 -20.54 12.82 6.94
C GLU A 133 -21.78 13.35 6.22
N LYS A 134 -21.86 13.14 4.90
CA LYS A 134 -23.12 13.24 4.17
C LYS A 134 -23.53 11.85 3.73
N SER A 135 -24.41 11.34 4.59
CA SER A 135 -25.38 10.26 4.41
C SER A 135 -25.94 10.13 3.00
#